data_AF-A7RTV1-F1
#
_entry.id   AF-A7RTV1-F1
#
_cell.length_a   1.000
_cell.length_b   1.000
_cell.length_c   1.000
_cell.angle_alpha   90.00
_cell.angle_beta   90.00
_cell.angle_gamma   90.00
#
_symmetry.space_group_name_H-M   'P 1'
#
loop_
_entity.id
_entity.type
_entity.pdbx_description
1 polymer ?
#
loop_
_entity_poly.entity_id
_entity_poly.type
_entity_poly.pdbx_seq_one_letter_code
_entity_poly.pdbx_strand_id
1 'polypeptide(L)'
;FEMTAAEERFLEESRKYMKDLSTLDSCHQITINRIKKSCGDINEEELGKLGVQLFNCQSLSEKRKTYPCTDAMTLAECTADMDLTTWNSYHIISNRARSICYATRQQQFRLKTEFTVNQLASQAVEQLRLMENLKSDQSKLAHLAAHTVQRVTAGQDRLIGQQRKLSSAYQFTQRSIASSVRSNIHALGQEKALIEEGRQQLTDMTQKLAEKLEHATSEMYKHEEGRKQSHDQILQDLGDVRNKAQDVWSKIDDSTAQMLSYHQESADHYTETLQNLKKMNTTISYLLEAIDSMQTRLDDRITWLAEQFGGTGDKLSTLVTFVLHGGYFLVATFSIVFLKAPMFTRLLLLIVVPINAWCEIKLRSSLSFASLTILMTAVLIG
;
A
#
# COMPACT_ATOMS: atom_id res chain seq x y z
N PHE A 1 121.29 52.71 -21.52
CA PHE A 1 120.00 52.00 -21.56
C PHE A 1 119.90 51.25 -20.25
N GLU A 2 119.00 51.66 -19.34
CA GLU A 2 118.76 50.96 -18.09
C GLU A 2 117.47 50.15 -18.24
N MET A 3 117.53 48.84 -18.01
CA MET A 3 116.37 47.96 -18.06
C MET A 3 115.65 47.98 -16.71
N THR A 4 114.32 48.03 -16.73
CA THR A 4 113.52 47.85 -15.53
C THR A 4 113.42 46.37 -15.15
N ALA A 5 113.23 46.08 -13.86
CA ALA A 5 113.09 44.71 -13.36
C ALA A 5 111.92 43.93 -14.00
N ALA A 6 110.90 44.63 -14.51
CA ALA A 6 109.78 44.02 -15.22
C ALA A 6 110.14 43.60 -16.65
N GLU A 7 111.00 44.36 -17.32
CA GLU A 7 111.49 44.07 -18.68
C GLU A 7 112.48 42.90 -18.66
N GLU A 8 113.30 42.79 -17.61
CA GLU A 8 114.24 41.68 -17.42
C GLU A 8 113.51 40.33 -17.23
N ARG A 9 112.46 40.29 -16.41
CA ARG A 9 111.60 39.11 -16.24
C ARG A 9 110.90 38.69 -17.54
N PHE A 10 110.42 39.66 -18.32
CA PHE A 10 109.79 39.39 -19.61
C PHE A 10 110.78 38.80 -20.64
N LEU A 11 112.04 39.25 -20.65
CA LEU A 11 113.09 38.70 -21.50
C LEU A 11 113.51 37.28 -21.11
N GLU A 12 113.56 36.98 -19.82
CA GLU A 12 113.82 35.62 -19.33
C GLU A 12 112.70 34.65 -19.74
N GLU A 13 111.45 35.09 -19.68
CA GLU A 13 110.30 34.29 -20.10
C GLU A 13 110.25 34.13 -21.62
N SER A 14 110.52 35.20 -22.39
CA SER A 14 110.56 35.16 -23.86
C SER A 14 111.67 34.26 -24.41
N ARG A 15 112.86 34.24 -23.76
CA ARG A 15 113.98 33.36 -24.11
C ARG A 15 113.66 31.87 -23.91
N LYS A 16 112.70 31.51 -23.05
CA LYS A 16 112.26 30.11 -22.89
C LYS A 16 111.47 29.60 -24.10
N TYR A 17 110.75 30.48 -24.79
CA TYR A 17 109.87 30.12 -25.92
C TYR A 17 110.48 30.41 -27.29
N MET A 18 111.42 31.34 -27.37
CA MET A 18 112.11 31.71 -28.61
C MET A 18 113.62 31.44 -28.45
N LYS A 19 114.09 30.31 -28.99
CA LYS A 19 115.53 29.99 -29.01
C LYS A 19 116.27 30.94 -29.96
N ASP A 20 117.42 31.43 -29.50
CA ASP A 20 118.38 32.29 -30.21
C ASP A 20 117.86 33.66 -30.69
N LEU A 21 117.32 34.48 -29.79
CA LEU A 21 117.15 35.91 -30.09
C LEU A 21 118.51 36.59 -30.19
N SER A 22 118.73 37.32 -31.29
CA SER A 22 119.86 38.25 -31.37
C SER A 22 119.71 39.36 -30.31
N THR A 23 120.81 40.04 -30.00
CA THR A 23 120.79 41.22 -29.12
C THR A 23 119.86 42.32 -29.64
N LEU A 24 119.74 42.43 -30.98
CA LEU A 24 118.83 43.33 -31.65
C LEU A 24 117.37 42.90 -31.48
N ASP A 25 117.07 41.61 -31.67
CA ASP A 25 115.72 41.07 -31.52
C ASP A 25 115.23 41.22 -30.09
N SER A 26 116.10 41.00 -29.10
CA SER A 26 115.77 41.21 -27.68
C SER A 26 115.43 42.67 -27.40
N CYS A 27 116.23 43.62 -27.90
CA CYS A 27 115.99 45.06 -27.72
C CYS A 27 114.70 45.52 -28.41
N HIS A 28 114.45 45.05 -29.64
CA HIS A 28 113.20 45.32 -30.35
C HIS A 28 112.00 44.72 -29.61
N GLN A 29 112.07 43.50 -29.09
CA GLN A 29 110.94 42.89 -28.37
C GLN A 29 110.59 43.61 -27.07
N ILE A 30 111.57 44.10 -26.30
CA ILE A 30 111.32 44.94 -25.10
C ILE A 30 110.58 46.21 -25.51
N THR A 31 111.12 46.90 -26.50
CA THR A 31 110.59 48.17 -27.01
C THR A 31 109.21 47.98 -27.64
N ILE A 32 108.97 46.86 -28.34
CA ILE A 32 107.69 46.48 -28.95
C ILE A 32 106.67 45.97 -27.93
N ASN A 33 107.10 45.35 -26.83
CA ASN A 33 106.16 44.96 -25.78
C ASN A 33 105.62 46.20 -25.03
N ARG A 34 106.46 47.22 -24.88
CA ARG A 34 106.05 48.56 -24.44
C ARG A 34 105.02 49.17 -25.42
N ILE A 35 105.23 49.03 -26.73
CA ILE A 35 104.28 49.41 -27.80
C ILE A 35 102.93 48.69 -27.68
N LYS A 36 102.92 47.36 -27.49
CA LYS A 36 101.69 46.55 -27.47
C LYS A 36 100.74 46.91 -26.33
N LYS A 37 101.27 47.33 -25.19
CA LYS A 37 100.45 47.80 -24.05
C LYS A 37 100.02 49.26 -24.18
N SER A 38 100.74 50.07 -24.97
CA SER A 38 100.63 51.53 -24.93
C SER A 38 100.17 52.21 -26.21
N CYS A 39 100.13 51.56 -27.39
CA CYS A 39 99.72 52.26 -28.63
C CYS A 39 98.31 52.87 -28.56
N GLY A 40 97.42 52.36 -27.69
CA GLY A 40 96.11 52.97 -27.46
C GLY A 40 96.16 54.34 -26.76
N ASP A 41 97.16 54.52 -25.89
CA ASP A 41 97.26 55.62 -24.90
C ASP A 41 98.52 56.50 -25.09
N ILE A 42 99.40 56.15 -26.03
CA ILE A 42 100.67 56.86 -26.31
C ILE A 42 100.43 58.16 -27.08
N ASN A 43 101.09 59.24 -26.66
CA ASN A 43 101.09 60.52 -27.39
C ASN A 43 102.21 60.60 -28.44
N GLU A 44 102.19 61.62 -29.31
CA GLU A 44 103.17 61.75 -30.41
C GLU A 44 104.62 61.96 -29.92
N GLU A 45 104.80 62.57 -28.75
CA GLU A 45 106.14 62.79 -28.19
C GLU A 45 106.74 61.47 -27.67
N GLU A 46 105.95 60.68 -26.95
CA GLU A 46 106.33 59.35 -26.49
C GLU A 46 106.60 58.39 -27.66
N LEU A 47 105.80 58.49 -28.73
CA LEU A 47 106.01 57.75 -29.97
C LEU A 47 107.31 58.19 -30.69
N GLY A 48 107.67 59.47 -30.59
CA GLY A 48 108.97 59.98 -31.02
C GLY A 48 110.13 59.41 -30.20
N LYS A 49 110.05 59.45 -28.87
CA LYS A 49 111.08 58.90 -27.95
C LYS A 49 111.26 57.39 -28.17
N LEU A 50 110.17 56.68 -28.41
CA LEU A 50 110.16 55.28 -28.81
C LEU A 50 110.90 55.04 -30.14
N GLY A 51 110.73 55.94 -31.12
CA GLY A 51 111.52 55.94 -32.35
C GLY A 51 113.02 56.06 -32.09
N VAL A 52 113.43 56.88 -31.13
CA VAL A 52 114.83 56.99 -30.68
C VAL A 52 115.31 55.72 -30.00
N GLN A 53 114.48 55.09 -29.16
CA GLN A 53 114.81 53.81 -28.51
C GLN A 53 114.99 52.67 -29.53
N LEU A 54 114.10 52.56 -30.52
CA LEU A 54 114.23 51.60 -31.62
C LEU A 54 115.49 51.88 -32.46
N PHE A 55 115.79 53.15 -32.75
CA PHE A 55 117.01 53.54 -33.43
C PHE A 55 118.28 53.17 -32.63
N ASN A 56 118.24 53.36 -31.31
CA ASN A 56 119.33 52.98 -30.42
C ASN A 56 119.53 51.46 -30.32
N CYS A 57 118.45 50.67 -30.36
CA CYS A 57 118.55 49.21 -30.46
C CYS A 57 119.34 48.79 -31.70
N GLN A 58 118.99 49.37 -32.86
CA GLN A 58 119.69 49.11 -34.12
C GLN A 58 121.16 49.54 -34.04
N SER A 59 121.41 50.76 -33.57
CA SER A 59 122.75 51.33 -33.49
C SER A 59 123.65 50.58 -32.52
N LEU A 60 123.13 50.14 -31.37
CA LEU A 60 123.86 49.32 -30.41
C LEU A 60 124.26 47.96 -31.02
N SER A 61 123.36 47.31 -31.75
CA SER A 61 123.65 46.02 -32.40
C SER A 61 124.75 46.13 -33.46
N GLU A 62 124.84 47.27 -34.14
CA GLU A 62 125.85 47.58 -35.15
C GLU A 62 127.12 48.22 -34.57
N LYS A 63 127.21 48.35 -33.23
CA LYS A 63 128.31 49.00 -32.51
C LYS A 63 128.52 50.47 -32.93
N ARG A 64 127.43 51.17 -33.27
CA ARG A 64 127.38 52.59 -33.62
C ARG A 64 127.02 53.46 -32.41
N LYS A 65 127.18 54.79 -32.56
CA LYS A 65 126.80 55.78 -31.54
C LYS A 65 125.32 55.66 -31.20
N THR A 66 125.01 55.65 -29.90
CA THR A 66 123.64 55.69 -29.37
C THR A 66 123.39 57.05 -28.73
N TYR A 67 122.11 57.41 -28.60
CA TYR A 67 121.67 58.72 -28.11
C TYR A 67 120.87 58.53 -26.82
N PRO A 68 121.26 59.15 -25.69
CA PRO A 68 120.53 58.99 -24.43
C PRO A 68 119.11 59.55 -24.58
N CYS A 69 118.11 58.73 -24.27
CA CYS A 69 116.71 59.15 -24.27
C CYS A 69 115.96 58.40 -23.16
N THR A 70 115.65 59.13 -22.08
CA THR A 70 114.86 58.64 -20.94
C THR A 70 113.44 59.21 -21.01
N ASP A 71 112.52 58.65 -20.23
CA ASP A 71 111.12 59.09 -20.25
C ASP A 71 110.95 60.55 -19.76
N ALA A 72 111.85 61.03 -18.91
CA ALA A 72 111.85 62.39 -18.38
C ALA A 72 112.39 63.45 -19.36
N MET A 73 113.22 63.04 -20.33
CA MET A 73 113.76 63.94 -21.36
C MET A 73 112.71 64.23 -22.41
N THR A 74 112.68 65.43 -22.96
CA THR A 74 111.88 65.80 -24.13
C THR A 74 112.43 65.16 -25.41
N LEU A 75 111.58 65.05 -26.43
CA LEU A 75 112.03 64.53 -27.73
C LEU A 75 113.14 65.39 -28.37
N ALA A 76 113.10 66.70 -28.14
CA ALA A 76 114.12 67.63 -28.62
C ALA A 76 115.48 67.32 -27.96
N GLU A 77 115.51 67.06 -26.66
CA GLU A 77 116.72 66.67 -25.93
C GLU A 77 117.27 65.32 -26.41
N CYS A 78 116.41 64.35 -26.73
CA CYS A 78 116.83 63.05 -27.26
C CYS A 78 117.47 63.12 -28.66
N THR A 79 117.20 64.19 -29.42
CA THR A 79 117.61 64.30 -30.84
C THR A 79 118.61 65.42 -31.10
N ALA A 80 118.98 66.21 -30.08
CA ALA A 80 119.84 67.38 -30.22
C ALA A 80 121.23 67.08 -30.82
N ASP A 81 121.83 65.93 -30.48
CA ASP A 81 123.18 65.55 -30.90
C ASP A 81 123.23 64.76 -32.22
N MET A 82 122.09 64.59 -32.90
CA MET A 82 122.00 63.83 -34.15
C MET A 82 122.44 64.70 -35.34
N ASP A 83 123.35 64.18 -36.16
CA ASP A 83 123.68 64.81 -37.45
C ASP A 83 122.52 64.59 -38.46
N LEU A 84 122.56 65.30 -39.59
CA LEU A 84 121.51 65.24 -40.62
C LEU A 84 121.21 63.79 -41.09
N THR A 85 122.24 62.95 -41.21
CA THR A 85 122.09 61.56 -41.65
C THR A 85 121.44 60.70 -40.57
N THR A 86 121.86 60.88 -39.32
CA THR A 86 121.24 60.18 -38.17
C THR A 86 119.80 60.63 -37.97
N TRP A 87 119.52 61.92 -38.06
CA TRP A 87 118.17 62.47 -37.91
C TRP A 87 117.21 61.89 -38.95
N ASN A 88 117.64 61.78 -40.21
CA ASN A 88 116.84 61.13 -41.27
C ASN A 88 116.56 59.65 -40.96
N SER A 89 117.54 58.93 -40.44
CA SER A 89 117.40 57.52 -40.07
C SER A 89 116.43 57.33 -38.90
N TYR A 90 116.52 58.19 -37.88
CA TYR A 90 115.56 58.27 -36.79
C TYR A 90 114.14 58.53 -37.32
N HIS A 91 113.97 59.51 -38.22
CA HIS A 91 112.66 59.86 -38.77
C HIS A 91 112.00 58.69 -39.52
N ILE A 92 112.79 57.90 -40.27
CA ILE A 92 112.29 56.68 -40.94
C ILE A 92 111.80 55.64 -39.92
N ILE A 93 112.57 55.38 -38.87
CA ILE A 93 112.21 54.41 -37.83
C ILE A 93 110.98 54.90 -37.04
N SER A 94 110.94 56.18 -36.69
CA SER A 94 109.79 56.82 -36.02
C SER A 94 108.52 56.73 -36.86
N ASN A 95 108.59 56.99 -38.17
CA ASN A 95 107.44 56.85 -39.07
C ASN A 95 106.93 55.41 -39.18
N ARG A 96 107.83 54.42 -39.15
CA ARG A 96 107.45 53.00 -39.11
C ARG A 96 106.76 52.65 -37.80
N ALA A 97 107.30 53.10 -36.66
CA ALA A 97 106.67 52.92 -35.35
C ALA A 97 105.27 53.54 -35.31
N ARG A 98 105.10 54.75 -35.86
CA ARG A 98 103.80 55.43 -35.98
C ARG A 98 102.81 54.64 -36.82
N SER A 99 103.24 54.13 -37.97
CA SER A 99 102.39 53.31 -38.85
C SER A 99 101.90 52.04 -38.14
N ILE A 100 102.78 51.37 -37.40
CA ILE A 100 102.44 50.16 -36.61
C ILE A 100 101.46 50.50 -35.48
N CYS A 101 101.67 51.59 -34.74
CA CYS A 101 100.75 51.99 -33.68
C CYS A 101 99.38 52.37 -34.23
N TYR A 102 99.28 53.14 -35.31
CA TYR A 102 98.00 53.47 -35.93
C TYR A 102 97.27 52.23 -36.44
N ALA A 103 97.96 51.30 -37.11
CA ALA A 103 97.37 50.04 -37.54
C ALA A 103 96.84 49.21 -36.34
N THR A 104 97.61 49.15 -35.25
CA THR A 104 97.22 48.44 -34.03
C THR A 104 96.00 49.09 -33.36
N ARG A 105 95.97 50.42 -33.25
CA ARG A 105 94.81 51.17 -32.72
C ARG A 105 93.55 50.92 -33.55
N GLN A 106 93.67 50.93 -34.88
CA GLN A 106 92.54 50.67 -35.76
C GLN A 106 91.98 49.25 -35.58
N GLN A 107 92.85 48.25 -35.43
CA GLN A 107 92.44 46.87 -35.15
C GLN A 107 91.76 46.75 -33.78
N GLN A 108 92.32 47.37 -32.74
CA GLN A 108 91.72 47.38 -31.40
C GLN A 108 90.36 48.08 -31.41
N PHE A 109 90.24 49.22 -32.09
CA PHE A 109 88.97 49.92 -32.26
C PHE A 109 87.95 49.02 -32.94
N ARG A 110 88.32 48.40 -34.08
CA ARG A 110 87.44 47.48 -34.80
C ARG A 110 86.94 46.33 -33.91
N LEU A 111 87.84 45.66 -33.19
CA LEU A 111 87.48 44.55 -32.29
C LEU A 111 86.55 45.00 -31.17
N LYS A 112 86.83 46.15 -30.54
CA LYS A 112 85.96 46.72 -29.49
C LYS A 112 84.58 47.07 -30.06
N THR A 113 84.52 47.69 -31.23
CA THR A 113 83.26 48.03 -31.90
C THR A 113 82.46 46.78 -32.26
N GLU A 114 83.08 45.77 -32.88
CA GLU A 114 82.43 44.51 -33.22
C GLU A 114 81.87 43.82 -31.95
N PHE A 115 82.65 43.76 -30.87
CA PHE A 115 82.20 43.22 -29.59
C PHE A 115 81.00 44.01 -29.03
N THR A 116 81.10 45.34 -28.97
CA THR A 116 80.01 46.19 -28.46
C THR A 116 78.75 46.08 -29.31
N VAL A 117 78.86 46.03 -30.63
CA VAL A 117 77.73 45.87 -31.55
C VAL A 117 77.06 44.50 -31.34
N ASN A 118 77.83 43.43 -31.25
CA ASN A 118 77.29 42.09 -30.99
C ASN A 118 76.62 42.00 -29.62
N GLN A 119 77.21 42.64 -28.60
CA GLN A 119 76.63 42.69 -27.27
C GLN A 119 75.30 43.46 -27.26
N LEU A 120 75.24 44.64 -27.91
CA LEU A 120 74.02 45.43 -28.03
C LEU A 120 72.94 44.70 -28.81
N ALA A 121 73.30 44.02 -29.92
CA ALA A 121 72.37 43.23 -30.70
C ALA A 121 71.78 42.08 -29.89
N SER A 122 72.62 41.33 -29.16
CA SER A 122 72.18 40.26 -28.26
C SER A 122 71.26 40.76 -27.16
N GLN A 123 71.62 41.88 -26.52
CA GLN A 123 70.78 42.51 -25.49
C GLN A 123 69.44 42.98 -26.04
N ALA A 124 69.42 43.58 -27.24
CA ALA A 124 68.19 44.01 -27.88
C ALA A 124 67.26 42.82 -28.20
N VAL A 125 67.80 41.72 -28.70
CA VAL A 125 67.03 40.48 -28.96
C VAL A 125 66.45 39.92 -27.67
N GLU A 126 67.24 39.86 -26.59
CA GLU A 126 66.75 39.34 -25.31
C GLU A 126 65.67 40.25 -24.69
N GLN A 127 65.81 41.57 -24.81
CA GLN A 127 64.78 42.52 -24.40
C GLN A 127 63.47 42.35 -25.19
N LEU A 128 63.56 42.16 -26.51
CA LEU A 128 62.38 41.87 -27.34
C LEU A 128 61.69 40.57 -26.90
N ARG A 129 62.46 39.53 -26.59
CA ARG A 129 61.93 38.25 -26.09
C ARG A 129 61.21 38.41 -24.75
N LEU A 130 61.76 39.21 -23.84
CA LEU A 130 61.11 39.53 -22.56
C LEU A 130 59.79 40.30 -22.79
N MET A 131 59.76 41.25 -23.71
CA MET A 131 58.54 41.99 -24.05
C MET A 131 57.47 41.09 -24.69
N GLU A 132 57.86 40.14 -25.53
CA GLU A 132 56.95 39.16 -26.12
C GLU A 132 56.32 38.25 -25.06
N ASN A 133 57.14 37.75 -24.13
CA ASN A 133 56.66 36.96 -22.99
C ASN A 133 55.69 37.77 -22.11
N LEU A 134 56.05 39.03 -21.79
CA LEU A 134 55.18 39.95 -21.04
C LEU A 134 53.83 40.17 -21.73
N LYS A 135 53.82 40.38 -23.05
CA LYS A 135 52.59 40.52 -23.83
C LYS A 135 51.74 39.25 -23.78
N SER A 136 52.36 38.08 -23.93
CA SER A 136 51.68 36.78 -23.82
C SER A 136 51.03 36.62 -22.44
N ASP A 137 51.78 36.90 -21.38
CA ASP A 137 51.30 36.71 -20.01
C ASP A 137 50.22 37.73 -19.63
N GLN A 138 50.33 38.98 -20.10
CA GLN A 138 49.27 39.97 -19.99
C GLN A 138 47.98 39.50 -20.69
N SER A 139 48.10 38.90 -21.88
CA SER A 139 46.94 38.36 -22.60
C SER A 139 46.30 37.18 -21.86
N LYS A 140 47.10 36.27 -21.29
CA LYS A 140 46.59 35.15 -20.47
C LYS A 140 45.89 35.65 -19.22
N LEU A 141 46.46 36.64 -18.54
CA LEU A 141 45.84 37.29 -17.37
C LEU A 141 44.52 37.95 -17.72
N ALA A 142 44.44 38.69 -18.83
CA ALA A 142 43.20 39.31 -19.30
C ALA A 142 42.12 38.26 -19.59
N HIS A 143 42.47 37.16 -20.26
CA HIS A 143 41.56 36.06 -20.51
C HIS A 143 41.08 35.39 -19.21
N LEU A 144 42.00 35.10 -18.28
CA LEU A 144 41.66 34.50 -17.00
C LEU A 144 40.76 35.42 -16.15
N ALA A 145 41.03 36.73 -16.15
CA ALA A 145 40.18 37.71 -15.48
C ALA A 145 38.77 37.73 -16.09
N ALA A 146 38.66 37.80 -17.42
CA ALA A 146 37.36 37.76 -18.11
C ALA A 146 36.57 36.48 -17.78
N HIS A 147 37.23 35.32 -17.83
CA HIS A 147 36.62 34.04 -17.49
C HIS A 147 36.20 33.96 -16.02
N THR A 148 37.02 34.52 -15.11
CA THR A 148 36.71 34.58 -13.68
C THR A 148 35.49 35.45 -13.42
N VAL A 149 35.40 36.63 -14.03
CA VAL A 149 34.23 37.51 -13.94
C VAL A 149 32.99 36.78 -14.44
N GLN A 150 33.04 36.15 -15.62
CA GLN A 150 31.91 35.36 -16.14
C GLN A 150 31.46 34.26 -15.18
N ARG A 151 32.40 33.50 -14.60
CA ARG A 151 32.08 32.45 -13.64
C ARG A 151 31.45 33.00 -12.35
N VAL A 152 31.94 34.13 -11.85
CA VAL A 152 31.39 34.80 -10.66
C VAL A 152 29.97 35.29 -10.94
N THR A 153 29.74 35.96 -12.07
CA THR A 153 28.41 36.41 -12.48
C THR A 153 27.44 35.25 -12.63
N ALA A 154 27.83 34.18 -13.35
CA ALA A 154 26.99 32.98 -13.49
C ALA A 154 26.71 32.30 -12.14
N GLY A 155 27.68 32.33 -11.21
CA GLY A 155 27.50 31.86 -9.84
C GLY A 155 26.49 32.72 -9.06
N GLN A 156 26.59 34.05 -9.16
CA GLN A 156 25.64 34.98 -8.55
C GLN A 156 24.22 34.81 -9.11
N ASP A 157 24.06 34.66 -10.42
CA ASP A 157 22.74 34.43 -11.04
C ASP A 157 22.09 33.15 -10.51
N ARG A 158 22.87 32.07 -10.36
CA ARG A 158 22.40 30.82 -9.75
C ARG A 158 21.98 31.02 -8.30
N LEU A 159 22.79 31.72 -7.51
CA LEU A 159 22.47 32.01 -6.09
C LEU A 159 21.20 32.86 -5.97
N ILE A 160 21.06 33.92 -6.76
CA ILE A 160 19.85 34.74 -6.81
C ILE A 160 18.64 33.90 -7.22
N GLY A 161 18.80 33.02 -8.21
CA GLY A 161 17.75 32.07 -8.62
C GLY A 161 17.32 31.13 -7.49
N GLN A 162 18.28 30.57 -6.74
CA GLN A 162 18.00 29.75 -5.56
C GLN A 162 17.31 30.55 -4.45
N GLN A 163 17.76 31.78 -4.18
CA GLN A 163 17.17 32.63 -3.16
C GLN A 163 15.73 33.05 -3.50
N ARG A 164 15.43 33.31 -4.77
CA ARG A 164 14.04 33.53 -5.24
C ARG A 164 13.18 32.29 -5.03
N LYS A 165 13.66 31.10 -5.39
CA LYS A 165 12.94 29.84 -5.15
C LYS A 165 12.67 29.64 -3.67
N LEU A 166 13.68 29.81 -2.82
CA LEU A 166 13.54 29.68 -1.37
C LEU A 166 12.54 30.68 -0.80
N SER A 167 12.59 31.95 -1.23
CA SER A 167 11.65 32.99 -0.81
C SER A 167 10.21 32.65 -1.23
N SER A 168 10.01 32.17 -2.45
CA SER A 168 8.68 31.76 -2.93
C SER A 168 8.14 30.54 -2.19
N ALA A 169 8.99 29.54 -1.92
CA ALA A 169 8.64 28.37 -1.13
C ALA A 169 8.30 28.77 0.31
N TYR A 170 9.07 29.69 0.91
CA TYR A 170 8.79 30.21 2.24
C TYR A 170 7.43 30.92 2.31
N GLN A 171 7.12 31.79 1.34
CA GLN A 171 5.80 32.44 1.26
C GLN A 171 4.66 31.43 1.10
N PHE A 172 4.85 30.41 0.27
CA PHE A 172 3.86 29.34 0.09
C PHE A 172 3.62 28.58 1.40
N THR A 173 4.69 28.14 2.06
CA THR A 173 4.63 27.45 3.35
C THR A 173 3.96 28.32 4.41
N GLN A 174 4.28 29.61 4.47
CA GLN A 174 3.68 30.53 5.43
C GLN A 174 2.17 30.71 5.20
N ARG A 175 1.73 30.79 3.93
CA ARG A 175 0.29 30.82 3.60
C ARG A 175 -0.40 29.51 3.97
N SER A 176 0.23 28.37 3.67
CA SER A 176 -0.28 27.03 4.00
C SER A 176 -0.43 26.84 5.51
N ILE A 177 0.58 27.21 6.31
CA ILE A 177 0.52 27.20 7.77
C ILE A 177 -0.63 28.10 8.25
N ALA A 178 -0.75 29.32 7.74
CA ALA A 178 -1.82 30.23 8.14
C ALA A 178 -3.22 29.69 7.80
N SER A 179 -3.39 29.00 6.66
CA SER A 179 -4.66 28.33 6.33
C SER A 179 -4.95 27.14 7.24
N SER A 180 -3.95 26.29 7.51
CA SER A 180 -4.12 25.12 8.39
C SER A 180 -4.44 25.52 9.82
N VAL A 181 -3.75 26.53 10.36
CA VAL A 181 -4.05 27.10 11.69
C VAL A 181 -5.47 27.65 11.73
N ARG A 182 -5.90 28.40 10.71
CA ARG A 182 -7.27 28.92 10.62
C ARG A 182 -8.30 27.78 10.57
N SER A 183 -8.04 26.73 9.79
CA SER A 183 -8.92 25.56 9.68
C SER A 183 -9.03 24.84 11.03
N ASN A 184 -7.91 24.62 11.72
CA ASN A 184 -7.90 23.98 13.04
C ASN A 184 -8.64 24.81 14.08
N ILE A 185 -8.47 26.14 14.09
CA ILE A 185 -9.22 27.03 14.98
C ILE A 185 -10.73 26.90 14.73
N HIS A 186 -11.15 26.84 13.46
CA HIS A 186 -12.56 26.68 13.12
C HIS A 186 -13.11 25.31 13.56
N ALA A 187 -12.35 24.23 13.32
CA ALA A 187 -12.72 22.89 13.75
C ALA A 187 -12.83 22.78 15.29
N LEU A 188 -11.86 23.33 16.02
CA LEU A 188 -11.89 23.40 17.48
C LEU A 188 -13.09 24.23 17.98
N GLY A 189 -13.45 25.31 17.28
CA GLY A 189 -14.64 26.09 17.58
C GLY A 189 -15.94 25.30 17.44
N GLN A 190 -16.07 24.51 16.37
CA GLN A 190 -17.21 23.61 16.17
C GLN A 190 -17.25 22.48 17.20
N GLU A 191 -16.12 21.84 17.48
CA GLU A 191 -16.03 20.79 18.48
C GLU A 191 -16.42 21.30 19.87
N LYS A 192 -15.94 22.49 20.26
CA LYS A 192 -16.36 23.15 21.50
C LYS A 192 -17.86 23.40 21.56
N ALA A 193 -18.48 23.84 20.46
CA ALA A 193 -19.92 24.06 20.40
C ALA A 193 -20.71 22.75 20.56
N LEU A 194 -20.27 21.67 19.89
CA LEU A 194 -20.87 20.33 20.03
C LEU A 194 -20.70 19.77 21.45
N ILE A 195 -19.55 20.01 22.09
CA ILE A 195 -19.32 19.60 23.49
C ILE A 195 -20.30 20.33 24.41
N GLU A 196 -20.49 21.65 24.22
CA GLU A 196 -21.44 22.41 25.05
C GLU A 196 -22.89 21.93 24.83
N GLU A 197 -23.27 21.66 23.58
CA GLU A 197 -24.58 21.06 23.26
C GLU A 197 -24.75 19.68 23.91
N GLY A 198 -23.74 18.81 23.81
CA GLY A 198 -23.73 17.51 24.47
C GLY A 198 -23.81 17.63 25.99
N ARG A 199 -23.16 18.64 26.59
CA ARG A 199 -23.21 18.92 28.03
C ARG A 199 -24.61 19.35 28.47
N GLN A 200 -25.28 20.18 27.66
CA GLN A 200 -26.67 20.57 27.89
C GLN A 200 -27.61 19.36 27.79
N GLN A 201 -27.47 18.52 26.76
CA GLN A 201 -28.25 17.30 26.62
C GLN A 201 -28.03 16.34 27.81
N LEU A 202 -26.80 16.14 28.26
CA LEU A 202 -26.50 15.32 29.45
C LEU A 202 -27.15 15.88 30.72
N THR A 203 -27.17 17.21 30.88
CA THR A 203 -27.84 17.86 32.01
C THR A 203 -29.35 17.64 31.95
N ASP A 204 -29.99 17.83 30.80
CA ASP A 204 -31.42 17.57 30.59
C ASP A 204 -31.77 16.08 30.80
N MET A 205 -30.96 15.17 30.27
CA MET A 205 -31.13 13.73 30.51
C MET A 205 -31.02 13.37 31.99
N THR A 206 -30.06 13.96 32.71
CA THR A 206 -29.86 13.71 34.15
C THR A 206 -31.07 14.18 34.95
N GLN A 207 -31.62 15.35 34.60
CA GLN A 207 -32.85 15.87 35.23
C GLN A 207 -34.05 14.96 34.95
N LYS A 208 -34.28 14.58 33.69
CA LYS A 208 -35.37 13.66 33.32
C LYS A 208 -35.24 12.29 33.98
N LEU A 209 -34.01 11.80 34.15
CA LEU A 209 -33.73 10.53 34.81
C LEU A 209 -33.99 10.62 36.32
N ALA A 210 -33.64 11.74 36.95
CA ALA A 210 -34.00 12.03 38.35
C ALA A 210 -35.53 12.07 38.53
N GLU A 211 -36.26 12.79 37.67
CA GLU A 211 -37.73 12.86 37.73
C GLU A 211 -38.38 11.47 37.54
N LYS A 212 -37.89 10.67 36.59
CA LYS A 212 -38.39 9.30 36.38
C LYS A 212 -38.07 8.38 37.56
N LEU A 213 -36.90 8.51 38.18
CA LEU A 213 -36.54 7.75 39.38
C LEU A 213 -37.43 8.14 40.56
N GLU A 214 -37.72 9.43 40.74
CA GLU A 214 -38.62 9.90 41.80
C GLU A 214 -40.05 9.41 41.58
N HIS A 215 -40.56 9.48 40.34
CA HIS A 215 -41.86 8.92 39.99
C HIS A 215 -41.93 7.40 40.19
N ALA A 216 -40.89 6.66 39.76
CA ALA A 216 -40.82 5.21 39.96
C ALA A 216 -40.76 4.84 41.44
N THR A 217 -40.03 5.61 42.25
CA THR A 217 -39.97 5.44 43.70
C THR A 217 -41.34 5.69 44.34
N SER A 218 -42.04 6.74 43.93
CA SER A 218 -43.40 7.05 44.40
C SER A 218 -44.41 5.94 44.04
N GLU A 219 -44.38 5.44 42.80
CA GLU A 219 -45.21 4.33 42.36
C GLU A 219 -44.88 3.03 43.10
N MET A 220 -43.61 2.75 43.38
CA MET A 220 -43.20 1.61 44.22
C MET A 220 -43.80 1.69 45.63
N TYR A 221 -43.81 2.89 46.25
CA TYR A 221 -44.46 3.08 47.56
C TYR A 221 -45.97 2.78 47.51
N LYS A 222 -46.67 3.21 46.46
CA LYS A 222 -48.09 2.86 46.26
C LYS A 222 -48.30 1.37 46.03
N HIS A 223 -47.42 0.73 45.27
CA HIS A 223 -47.51 -0.69 44.97
C HIS A 223 -47.31 -1.56 46.21
N GLU A 224 -46.40 -1.18 47.12
CA GLU A 224 -46.18 -1.90 48.38
C GLU A 224 -47.41 -1.80 49.31
N GLU A 225 -48.06 -0.64 49.36
CA GLU A 225 -49.31 -0.44 50.12
C GLU A 225 -50.45 -1.33 49.57
N GLY A 226 -50.63 -1.35 48.25
CA GLY A 226 -51.63 -2.21 47.59
C GLY A 226 -51.34 -3.71 47.78
N ARG A 227 -50.06 -4.09 47.85
CA ARG A 227 -49.65 -5.48 48.08
C ARG A 227 -50.00 -5.97 49.49
N LYS A 228 -49.87 -5.11 50.50
CA LYS A 228 -50.30 -5.44 51.87
C LYS A 228 -51.80 -5.68 51.96
N GLN A 229 -52.61 -4.82 51.34
CA GLN A 229 -54.07 -5.00 51.31
C GLN A 229 -54.49 -6.29 50.59
N SER A 230 -53.85 -6.62 49.47
CA SER A 230 -54.12 -7.87 48.75
C SER A 230 -53.72 -9.10 49.56
N HIS A 231 -52.62 -9.03 50.33
CA HIS A 231 -52.19 -10.12 51.20
C HIS A 231 -53.20 -10.40 52.32
N ASP A 232 -53.76 -9.35 52.94
CA ASP A 232 -54.80 -9.49 53.96
C ASP A 232 -56.08 -10.13 53.40
N GLN A 233 -56.47 -9.79 52.17
CA GLN A 233 -57.60 -10.42 51.47
C GLN A 233 -57.35 -11.92 51.20
N ILE A 234 -56.15 -12.29 50.75
CA ILE A 234 -55.80 -13.70 50.51
C ILE A 234 -55.88 -14.53 51.80
N LEU A 235 -55.42 -13.97 52.92
CA LEU A 235 -55.53 -14.63 54.23
C LEU A 235 -57.00 -14.83 54.64
N GLN A 236 -57.86 -13.88 54.31
CA GLN A 236 -59.30 -13.96 54.58
C GLN A 236 -59.97 -15.05 53.72
N ASP A 237 -59.68 -15.09 52.41
CA ASP A 237 -60.18 -16.11 51.48
C ASP A 237 -59.72 -17.52 51.87
N LEU A 238 -58.48 -17.68 52.32
CA LEU A 238 -57.95 -18.95 52.85
C LEU A 238 -58.74 -19.42 54.08
N GLY A 239 -59.19 -18.49 54.93
CA GLY A 239 -60.08 -18.79 56.06
C GLY A 239 -61.44 -19.31 55.62
N ASP A 240 -62.03 -18.69 54.61
CA ASP A 240 -63.34 -19.10 54.06
C ASP A 240 -63.29 -20.46 53.36
N VAL A 241 -62.21 -20.73 52.62
CA VAL A 241 -61.98 -22.05 52.00
C VAL A 241 -61.86 -23.14 53.07
N ARG A 242 -61.15 -22.88 54.17
CA ARG A 242 -61.05 -23.82 55.30
C ARG A 242 -62.42 -24.14 55.90
N ASN A 243 -63.25 -23.11 56.12
CA ASN A 243 -64.58 -23.29 56.69
C ASN A 243 -65.49 -24.07 55.74
N LYS A 244 -65.47 -23.78 54.44
CA LYS A 244 -66.22 -24.56 53.43
C LYS A 244 -65.76 -26.01 53.34
N ALA A 245 -64.47 -26.27 53.44
CA ALA A 245 -63.95 -27.64 53.43
C ALA A 245 -64.46 -28.45 54.64
N GLN A 246 -64.56 -27.80 55.81
CA GLN A 246 -65.13 -28.42 57.02
C GLN A 246 -66.62 -28.72 56.86
N ASP A 247 -67.37 -27.82 56.23
CA ASP A 247 -68.81 -27.98 55.96
C ASP A 247 -69.08 -29.14 54.97
N VAL A 248 -68.26 -29.25 53.91
CA VAL A 248 -68.29 -30.39 52.98
C VAL A 248 -68.00 -31.70 53.71
N TRP A 249 -67.03 -31.71 54.63
CA TRP A 249 -66.71 -32.89 55.43
C TRP A 249 -67.90 -33.33 56.30
N SER A 250 -68.54 -32.39 56.99
CA SER A 250 -69.76 -32.68 57.78
C SER A 250 -70.87 -33.28 56.92
N LYS A 251 -71.05 -32.78 55.70
CA LYS A 251 -72.09 -33.26 54.78
C LYS A 251 -71.80 -34.65 54.20
N ILE A 252 -70.52 -34.98 54.01
CA ILE A 252 -70.08 -36.33 53.62
C ILE A 252 -70.34 -37.32 54.75
N ASP A 253 -70.07 -36.95 56.00
CA ASP A 253 -70.30 -37.82 57.16
C ASP A 253 -71.80 -38.13 57.33
N ASP A 254 -72.65 -37.10 57.28
CA ASP A 254 -74.11 -37.25 57.29
C ASP A 254 -74.62 -38.13 56.13
N SER A 255 -74.12 -37.90 54.92
CA SER A 255 -74.50 -38.70 53.74
C SER A 255 -74.05 -40.16 53.86
N THR A 256 -72.91 -40.41 54.50
CA THR A 256 -72.39 -41.76 54.76
C THR A 256 -73.25 -42.48 55.79
N ALA A 257 -73.66 -41.79 56.85
CA ALA A 257 -74.60 -42.34 57.84
C ALA A 257 -75.95 -42.71 57.21
N GLN A 258 -76.49 -41.85 56.34
CA GLN A 258 -77.74 -42.11 55.63
C GLN A 258 -77.61 -43.25 54.60
N MET A 259 -76.46 -43.37 53.94
CA MET A 259 -76.20 -44.49 53.03
C MET A 259 -76.12 -45.82 53.78
N LEU A 260 -75.53 -45.84 54.97
CA LEU A 260 -75.47 -47.02 55.83
C LEU A 260 -76.88 -47.48 56.27
N SER A 261 -77.78 -46.53 56.59
CA SER A 261 -79.17 -46.88 56.96
C SER A 261 -79.94 -47.49 55.78
N TYR A 262 -79.81 -46.94 54.57
CA TYR A 262 -80.41 -47.54 53.37
C TYR A 262 -79.86 -48.92 53.05
N HIS A 263 -78.55 -49.13 53.29
CA HIS A 263 -77.93 -50.42 53.07
C HIS A 263 -78.48 -51.49 54.01
N GLN A 264 -78.74 -51.12 55.27
CA GLN A 264 -79.31 -52.00 56.26
C GLN A 264 -80.79 -52.33 55.97
N GLU A 265 -81.58 -51.33 55.60
CA GLU A 265 -82.99 -51.51 55.19
C GLU A 265 -83.11 -52.42 53.95
N SER A 266 -82.22 -52.26 52.96
CA SER A 266 -82.17 -53.17 51.79
C SER A 266 -81.85 -54.61 52.18
N ALA A 267 -80.94 -54.84 53.14
CA ALA A 267 -80.58 -56.18 53.60
C ALA A 267 -81.77 -56.88 54.27
N ASP A 268 -82.56 -56.15 55.04
CA ASP A 268 -83.79 -56.66 55.66
C ASP A 268 -84.83 -57.04 54.59
N HIS A 269 -85.03 -56.18 53.58
CA HIS A 269 -85.93 -56.46 52.46
C HIS A 269 -85.52 -57.70 51.63
N TYR A 270 -84.21 -57.90 51.40
CA TYR A 270 -83.69 -59.11 50.75
C TYR A 270 -83.99 -60.37 51.56
N THR A 271 -83.86 -60.29 52.89
CA THR A 271 -84.11 -61.42 53.79
C THR A 271 -85.60 -61.81 53.78
N GLU A 272 -86.51 -60.83 53.77
CA GLU A 272 -87.95 -61.05 53.66
C GLU A 272 -88.33 -61.68 52.31
N THR A 273 -87.71 -61.22 51.22
CA THR A 273 -87.94 -61.77 49.87
C THR A 273 -87.50 -63.23 49.77
N LEU A 274 -86.36 -63.59 50.38
CA LEU A 274 -85.89 -64.98 50.50
C LEU A 274 -86.85 -65.87 51.30
N GLN A 275 -87.43 -65.36 52.39
CA GLN A 275 -88.47 -66.09 53.13
C GLN A 275 -89.74 -66.32 52.30
N ASN A 276 -90.16 -65.33 51.52
CA ASN A 276 -91.32 -65.46 50.63
C ASN A 276 -91.06 -66.46 49.48
N LEU A 277 -89.84 -66.50 48.94
CA LEU A 277 -89.43 -67.54 47.96
C LEU A 277 -89.45 -68.96 48.56
N LYS A 278 -89.07 -69.11 49.84
CA LYS A 278 -89.16 -70.41 50.54
C LYS A 278 -90.60 -70.90 50.72
N LYS A 279 -91.56 -69.99 50.99
CA LYS A 279 -93.00 -70.28 51.00
C LYS A 279 -93.56 -70.61 49.60
N MET A 280 -93.03 -69.98 48.56
CA MET A 280 -93.42 -70.26 47.17
C MET A 280 -93.00 -71.66 46.72
N ASN A 281 -91.81 -72.13 47.11
CA ASN A 281 -91.33 -73.48 46.84
C ASN A 281 -92.24 -74.57 47.44
N THR A 282 -92.80 -74.32 48.63
CA THR A 282 -93.77 -75.24 49.26
C THR A 282 -95.13 -75.25 48.54
N THR A 283 -95.48 -74.17 47.84
CA THR A 283 -96.71 -74.05 47.06
C THR A 283 -96.58 -74.71 45.68
N ILE A 284 -95.36 -74.71 45.11
CA ILE A 284 -95.03 -75.40 43.85
C ILE A 284 -95.09 -76.93 43.99
N SER A 285 -94.75 -77.50 45.16
CA SER A 285 -94.96 -78.94 45.42
C SER A 285 -96.43 -79.35 45.39
N TYR A 286 -97.35 -78.52 45.89
CA TYR A 286 -98.80 -78.80 45.81
C TYR A 286 -99.35 -78.67 44.38
N LEU A 287 -98.78 -77.79 43.55
CA LEU A 287 -99.14 -77.66 42.14
C LEU A 287 -98.65 -78.84 41.29
N LEU A 288 -97.48 -79.42 41.61
CA LEU A 288 -96.95 -80.60 40.90
C LEU A 288 -97.79 -81.86 41.14
N GLU A 289 -98.36 -82.04 42.34
CA GLU A 289 -99.26 -83.17 42.65
C GLU A 289 -100.65 -83.02 41.98
N ALA A 290 -101.13 -81.77 41.81
CA ALA A 290 -102.34 -81.48 41.04
C ALA A 290 -102.17 -81.69 39.53
N ILE A 291 -100.97 -81.41 38.99
CA ILE A 291 -100.61 -81.59 37.57
C ILE A 291 -100.47 -83.08 37.21
N ASP A 292 -99.95 -83.92 38.11
CA ASP A 292 -99.84 -85.39 37.89
C ASP A 292 -101.22 -86.07 37.79
N SER A 293 -102.20 -85.60 38.57
CA SER A 293 -103.60 -86.06 38.49
C SER A 293 -104.36 -85.57 37.25
N MET A 294 -103.85 -84.53 36.58
CA MET A 294 -104.41 -83.94 35.36
C MET A 294 -103.80 -84.57 34.10
N GLN A 295 -102.53 -85.00 34.16
CA GLN A 295 -101.82 -85.68 33.08
C GLN A 295 -102.45 -87.05 32.74
N THR A 296 -102.85 -87.81 33.76
CA THR A 296 -103.51 -89.12 33.57
C THR A 296 -104.94 -89.04 33.00
N ARG A 297 -105.59 -87.88 33.06
CA ARG A 297 -106.94 -87.66 32.48
C ARG A 297 -106.94 -86.96 31.11
N LEU A 298 -105.80 -86.43 30.67
CA LEU A 298 -105.64 -85.77 29.36
C LEU A 298 -105.09 -86.70 28.27
N ASP A 299 -104.29 -87.72 28.63
CA ASP A 299 -103.71 -88.67 27.67
C ASP A 299 -104.75 -89.57 26.98
N ASP A 300 -105.91 -89.80 27.61
CA ASP A 300 -107.01 -90.57 27.01
C ASP A 300 -107.87 -89.74 26.01
N ARG A 301 -107.71 -88.42 25.95
CA ARG A 301 -108.51 -87.53 25.08
C ARG A 301 -107.74 -86.90 23.91
N ILE A 302 -106.41 -86.90 23.94
CA ILE A 302 -105.59 -86.21 22.93
C ILE A 302 -105.11 -87.15 21.80
N THR A 303 -105.08 -88.46 22.02
CA THR A 303 -104.76 -89.46 20.98
C THR A 303 -105.84 -89.57 19.89
N TRP A 304 -107.05 -89.03 20.14
CA TRP A 304 -108.12 -88.95 19.14
C TRP A 304 -108.05 -87.68 18.24
N LEU A 305 -107.25 -86.66 18.59
CA LEU A 305 -107.20 -85.38 17.85
C LEU A 305 -105.89 -85.11 17.09
N ALA A 306 -104.85 -85.94 17.28
CA ALA A 306 -103.54 -85.76 16.65
C ALA A 306 -103.32 -86.59 15.36
N GLU A 307 -104.36 -87.24 14.82
CA GLU A 307 -104.28 -88.01 13.56
C GLU A 307 -104.58 -87.18 12.30
N GLN A 308 -104.94 -85.89 12.43
CA GLN A 308 -105.51 -85.14 11.30
C GLN A 308 -104.63 -84.04 10.67
N PHE A 309 -103.65 -83.42 11.35
CA PHE A 309 -102.90 -82.32 10.72
C PHE A 309 -101.45 -82.15 11.20
N GLY A 310 -100.51 -82.64 10.38
CA GLY A 310 -99.08 -82.35 10.48
C GLY A 310 -98.58 -81.32 9.45
N GLY A 311 -97.51 -80.61 9.82
CA GLY A 311 -96.46 -80.11 8.91
C GLY A 311 -96.62 -78.70 8.29
N THR A 312 -95.80 -77.73 8.72
CA THR A 312 -95.61 -76.46 7.98
C THR A 312 -94.19 -75.88 8.11
N GLY A 313 -93.25 -76.42 7.34
CA GLY A 313 -92.00 -75.75 6.93
C GLY A 313 -92.08 -75.16 5.51
N ASP A 314 -92.87 -75.75 4.61
CA ASP A 314 -92.95 -75.35 3.18
C ASP A 314 -93.94 -74.21 2.87
N LYS A 315 -94.86 -73.87 3.80
CA LYS A 315 -95.89 -72.84 3.53
C LYS A 315 -95.37 -71.41 3.62
N LEU A 316 -94.26 -71.17 4.31
CA LEU A 316 -93.72 -69.82 4.50
C LEU A 316 -93.05 -69.29 3.21
N SER A 317 -92.33 -70.16 2.49
CA SER A 317 -91.68 -69.82 1.22
C SER A 317 -92.72 -69.51 0.13
N THR A 318 -93.77 -70.34 0.03
CA THR A 318 -94.86 -70.15 -0.93
C THR A 318 -95.62 -68.83 -0.71
N LEU A 319 -95.80 -68.41 0.56
CA LEU A 319 -96.46 -67.15 0.90
C LEU A 319 -95.65 -65.93 0.44
N VAL A 320 -94.32 -65.96 0.61
CA VAL A 320 -93.42 -64.85 0.24
C VAL A 320 -93.37 -64.65 -1.27
N THR A 321 -93.31 -65.74 -2.05
CA THR A 321 -93.31 -65.66 -3.52
C THR A 321 -94.58 -65.02 -4.07
N PHE A 322 -95.74 -65.30 -3.46
CA PHE A 322 -97.03 -64.75 -3.89
C PHE A 322 -97.11 -63.23 -3.65
N VAL A 323 -96.60 -62.75 -2.51
CA VAL A 323 -96.60 -61.32 -2.17
C VAL A 323 -95.69 -60.52 -3.09
N LEU A 324 -94.48 -61.03 -3.40
CA LEU A 324 -93.51 -60.34 -4.27
C LEU A 324 -93.99 -60.21 -5.72
N HIS A 325 -94.52 -61.28 -6.31
CA HIS A 325 -95.04 -61.25 -7.68
C HIS A 325 -96.32 -60.40 -7.80
N GLY A 326 -97.20 -60.46 -6.79
CA GLY A 326 -98.38 -59.61 -6.72
C GLY A 326 -98.02 -58.12 -6.65
N GLY A 327 -97.02 -57.75 -5.85
CA GLY A 327 -96.52 -56.39 -5.76
C GLY A 327 -95.93 -55.87 -7.08
N TYR A 328 -95.10 -56.67 -7.74
CA TYR A 328 -94.51 -56.31 -9.03
C TYR A 328 -95.58 -56.11 -10.12
N PHE A 329 -96.57 -57.01 -10.18
CA PHE A 329 -97.68 -56.91 -11.14
C PHE A 329 -98.45 -55.59 -11.02
N LEU A 330 -98.76 -55.16 -9.79
CA LEU A 330 -99.48 -53.91 -9.54
C LEU A 330 -98.67 -52.69 -9.97
N VAL A 331 -97.38 -52.63 -9.62
CA VAL A 331 -96.50 -51.49 -9.98
C VAL A 331 -96.30 -51.41 -11.50
N ALA A 332 -96.09 -52.54 -12.16
CA ALA A 332 -95.89 -52.58 -13.61
C ALA A 332 -97.17 -52.23 -14.37
N THR A 333 -98.34 -52.70 -13.90
CA THR A 333 -99.65 -52.32 -14.48
C THR A 333 -99.91 -50.83 -14.32
N PHE A 334 -99.63 -50.26 -13.14
CA PHE A 334 -99.80 -48.83 -12.89
C PHE A 334 -98.90 -47.98 -13.81
N SER A 335 -97.64 -48.39 -13.97
CA SER A 335 -96.65 -47.69 -14.80
C SER A 335 -97.06 -47.70 -16.29
N ILE A 336 -97.52 -48.83 -16.82
CA ILE A 336 -97.90 -48.99 -18.23
C ILE A 336 -99.23 -48.29 -18.57
N VAL A 337 -100.15 -48.19 -17.59
CA VAL A 337 -101.37 -47.38 -17.72
C VAL A 337 -101.01 -45.89 -17.80
N PHE A 338 -100.08 -45.43 -16.95
CA PHE A 338 -99.62 -44.04 -16.93
C PHE A 338 -98.87 -43.65 -18.22
N LEU A 339 -98.06 -44.56 -18.77
CA LEU A 339 -97.31 -44.38 -20.02
C LEU A 339 -98.17 -44.52 -21.30
N LYS A 340 -99.51 -44.71 -21.18
CA LYS A 340 -100.45 -44.91 -22.30
C LYS A 340 -99.97 -45.96 -23.33
N ALA A 341 -99.36 -47.03 -22.84
CA ALA A 341 -98.81 -48.09 -23.67
C ALA A 341 -99.86 -48.76 -24.60
N PRO A 342 -99.45 -49.27 -25.78
CA PRO A 342 -100.34 -49.95 -26.72
C PRO A 342 -100.97 -51.22 -26.12
N MET A 343 -102.13 -51.63 -26.63
CA MET A 343 -102.94 -52.71 -26.04
C MET A 343 -102.17 -54.05 -25.97
N PHE A 344 -101.27 -54.30 -26.93
CA PHE A 344 -100.47 -55.53 -26.98
C PHE A 344 -99.52 -55.71 -25.79
N THR A 345 -98.81 -54.67 -25.37
CA THR A 345 -97.86 -54.75 -24.23
C THR A 345 -98.61 -54.97 -22.91
N ARG A 346 -99.81 -54.40 -22.77
CA ARG A 346 -100.69 -54.61 -21.61
C ARG A 346 -101.15 -56.06 -21.51
N LEU A 347 -101.52 -56.65 -22.64
CA LEU A 347 -101.99 -58.03 -22.72
C LEU A 347 -100.84 -59.02 -22.45
N LEU A 348 -99.63 -58.72 -22.94
CA LEU A 348 -98.42 -59.49 -22.63
C LEU A 348 -98.11 -59.47 -21.13
N LEU A 349 -98.25 -58.32 -20.45
CA LEU A 349 -97.99 -58.20 -19.00
C LEU A 349 -98.92 -59.08 -18.18
N LEU A 350 -100.20 -59.06 -18.53
CA LEU A 350 -101.26 -59.84 -17.90
C LEU A 350 -101.02 -61.35 -17.98
N ILE A 351 -100.27 -61.82 -18.97
CA ILE A 351 -100.01 -63.25 -19.19
C ILE A 351 -98.64 -63.65 -18.63
N VAL A 352 -97.59 -62.89 -18.94
CA VAL A 352 -96.20 -63.28 -18.65
C VAL A 352 -95.90 -63.23 -17.15
N VAL A 353 -96.40 -62.23 -16.41
CA VAL A 353 -96.10 -62.08 -14.98
C VAL A 353 -96.73 -63.20 -14.12
N PRO A 354 -98.01 -63.60 -14.32
CA PRO A 354 -98.59 -64.74 -13.61
C PRO A 354 -97.94 -66.07 -13.98
N ILE A 355 -97.56 -66.28 -15.25
CA ILE A 355 -96.85 -67.49 -15.68
C ILE A 355 -95.48 -67.57 -15.00
N ASN A 356 -94.75 -66.46 -14.89
CA ASN A 356 -93.46 -66.44 -14.19
C ASN A 356 -93.60 -66.81 -12.71
N ALA A 357 -94.63 -66.29 -12.03
CA ALA A 357 -94.94 -66.65 -10.64
C ALA A 357 -95.28 -68.14 -10.49
N TRP A 358 -96.05 -68.69 -11.43
CA TRP A 358 -96.40 -70.10 -11.46
C TRP A 358 -95.18 -71.02 -11.66
N CYS A 359 -94.27 -70.63 -12.55
CA CYS A 359 -93.00 -71.33 -12.76
C CYS A 359 -92.12 -71.31 -11.50
N GLU A 360 -92.09 -70.19 -10.76
CA GLU A 360 -91.33 -70.11 -9.51
C GLU A 360 -91.88 -71.04 -8.41
N ILE A 361 -93.21 -71.10 -8.26
CA ILE A 361 -93.87 -71.91 -7.22
C ILE A 361 -93.74 -73.41 -7.52
N LYS A 362 -93.90 -73.81 -8.79
CA LYS A 362 -94.01 -75.23 -9.15
C LYS A 362 -92.70 -75.84 -9.68
N LEU A 363 -91.87 -75.06 -10.36
CA LEU A 363 -90.61 -75.52 -10.97
C LEU A 363 -89.35 -74.89 -10.35
N ARG A 364 -89.48 -73.96 -9.39
CA ARG A 364 -88.38 -73.24 -8.71
C ARG A 364 -87.38 -72.54 -9.65
N SER A 365 -87.83 -72.19 -10.85
CA SER A 365 -87.05 -71.44 -11.84
C SER A 365 -87.91 -70.33 -12.42
N SER A 366 -87.43 -69.10 -12.35
CA SER A 366 -88.16 -67.91 -12.80
C SER A 366 -87.20 -66.87 -13.41
N LEU A 367 -87.74 -66.03 -14.28
CA LEU A 367 -87.07 -64.82 -14.74
C LEU A 367 -87.11 -63.79 -13.62
N SER A 368 -85.97 -63.15 -13.36
CA SER A 368 -85.89 -62.10 -12.34
C SER A 368 -86.73 -60.88 -12.75
N PHE A 369 -87.23 -60.13 -11.77
CA PHE A 369 -88.04 -58.94 -12.02
C PHE A 369 -87.35 -57.90 -12.94
N ALA A 370 -86.02 -57.82 -12.90
CA ALA A 370 -85.23 -56.96 -13.79
C ALA A 370 -85.22 -57.45 -15.25
N SER A 371 -85.11 -58.77 -15.45
CA SER A 371 -85.20 -59.34 -16.80
C SER A 371 -86.61 -59.19 -17.39
N LEU A 372 -87.64 -59.31 -16.55
CA LEU A 372 -89.03 -59.03 -16.92
C LEU A 372 -89.24 -57.57 -17.31
N THR A 373 -88.73 -56.59 -16.54
CA THR A 373 -88.91 -55.18 -16.93
C THR A 373 -88.22 -54.86 -18.25
N ILE A 374 -87.01 -55.39 -18.50
CA ILE A 374 -86.29 -55.19 -19.76
C ILE A 374 -87.05 -55.78 -20.95
N LEU A 375 -87.60 -56.99 -20.81
CA LEU A 375 -88.44 -57.60 -21.85
C LEU A 375 -89.65 -56.70 -22.16
N MET A 376 -90.31 -56.21 -21.12
CA MET A 376 -91.52 -55.40 -21.27
C MET A 376 -91.24 -54.01 -21.85
N THR A 377 -90.10 -53.39 -21.52
CA THR A 377 -89.68 -52.11 -22.13
C THR A 377 -89.23 -52.28 -23.57
N ALA A 378 -88.54 -53.38 -23.92
CA ALA A 378 -88.18 -53.69 -25.30
C ALA A 378 -89.44 -53.79 -26.18
N VAL A 379 -90.46 -54.56 -25.73
CA VAL A 379 -91.74 -54.68 -26.46
C VAL A 379 -92.54 -53.37 -26.47
N LEU A 380 -92.33 -52.47 -25.50
CA LEU A 380 -92.96 -51.15 -25.47
C LEU A 380 -92.38 -50.19 -26.52
N ILE A 381 -91.05 -50.24 -26.73
CA ILE A 381 -90.33 -49.35 -27.64
C ILE A 381 -90.42 -49.86 -29.10
N GLY A 382 -90.70 -51.16 -29.29
CA GLY A 382 -90.87 -51.80 -30.60
C GLY A 382 -89.74 -52.74 -30.92
#